data_AF-A0A6B3KRG1-F1
#
_entry.id   AF-A0A6B3KRG1-F1
#
_cell.length_a   1.000
_cell.length_b   1.000
_cell.length_c   1.000
_cell.angle_alpha   90.00
_cell.angle_beta   90.00
_cell.angle_gamma   90.00
#
_symmetry.space_group_name_H-M   'P 1'
#
loop_
_entity.id
_entity.type
_entity.pdbx_description
1 polymer ?
#
loop_
_entity_poly.entity_id
_entity_poly.type
_entity_poly.pdbx_seq_one_letter_code
_entity_poly.pdbx_strand_id
1 'polypeptide(L)' 'IQTLAGKIENFQLDTGKLPSKLDDLVTQPGGSSGWLGPYAKPAELNDPWGHTIEYRAPGDGQPFDLISLGKDGRPG' A
#
# COMPACT_ATOMS: atom_id res chain seq x y z
N ILE A 1 -10.43 -7.10 -10.16
CA ILE A 1 -10.08 -6.94 -8.74
C ILE A 1 -8.79 -6.12 -8.72
N GLN A 2 -8.80 -4.87 -8.24
CA GLN A 2 -7.57 -4.08 -8.16
C GLN A 2 -6.68 -4.63 -7.04
N THR A 3 -5.40 -4.81 -7.30
CA THR A 3 -4.42 -5.24 -6.31
C THR A 3 -3.97 -4.07 -5.46
N LEU A 4 -3.36 -4.35 -4.30
CA LEU A 4 -2.79 -3.31 -3.44
C LEU A 4 -1.71 -2.49 -4.16
N ALA A 5 -0.91 -3.14 -5.02
CA ALA A 5 0.05 -2.47 -5.90
C ALA A 5 -0.64 -1.42 -6.81
N GLY A 6 -1.72 -1.78 -7.49
CA GLY A 6 -2.44 -0.82 -8.35
C GLY A 6 -3.04 0.36 -7.57
N LYS A 7 -3.43 0.16 -6.31
CA LYS A 7 -3.90 1.25 -5.43
C LYS A 7 -2.78 2.22 -5.07
N ILE A 8 -1.56 1.71 -4.85
CA ILE A 8 -0.35 2.50 -4.61
C ILE A 8 0.01 3.31 -5.85
N GLU A 9 -0.07 2.70 -7.03
CA GLU A 9 0.16 3.40 -8.31
C GLU A 9 -0.85 4.54 -8.52
N ASN A 10 -2.14 4.31 -8.24
CA ASN A 10 -3.16 5.36 -8.32
C ASN A 10 -2.87 6.52 -7.36
N PHE A 11 -2.50 6.22 -6.11
CA PHE A 11 -2.08 7.25 -5.15
C PHE A 11 -0.90 8.07 -5.68
N GLN A 12 0.08 7.41 -6.32
CA GLN A 12 1.22 8.08 -6.93
C GLN A 12 0.82 8.96 -8.12
N LEU A 13 -0.10 8.50 -8.96
CA LEU A 13 -0.60 9.28 -10.10
C LEU A 13 -1.30 10.57 -9.64
N ASP A 14 -2.06 10.50 -8.55
CA ASP A 14 -2.85 11.62 -8.05
C ASP A 14 -2.04 12.61 -7.19
N THR A 15 -1.17 12.09 -6.31
CA THR A 15 -0.38 12.92 -5.38
C THR A 15 1.03 13.24 -5.89
N GLY A 16 1.45 12.58 -6.97
CA GLY A 16 2.81 12.66 -7.53
C GLY A 16 3.88 11.93 -6.71
N LYS A 17 3.51 11.24 -5.63
CA LYS A 17 4.46 10.57 -4.71
C LYS A 17 3.91 9.22 -4.27
N LEU A 18 4.80 8.27 -3.97
CA LEU A 18 4.39 7.02 -3.35
C LEU A 18 3.91 7.27 -1.91
N PRO A 19 2.95 6.48 -1.41
CA PRO A 19 2.57 6.54 0.00
C PRO A 19 3.77 6.15 0.88
N SER A 20 3.87 6.71 2.08
CA SER A 20 4.93 6.36 3.03
C SER A 20 4.59 5.09 3.79
N LYS A 21 3.30 4.83 3.97
CA LYS A 21 2.74 3.61 4.59
C LYS A 21 1.44 3.23 3.90
N LEU A 22 1.06 1.96 3.96
CA LEU A 22 -0.21 1.48 3.39
C LEU A 22 -1.45 2.20 3.95
N ASP A 23 -1.37 2.67 5.19
CA ASP A 23 -2.43 3.45 5.83
C ASP A 23 -2.76 4.76 5.07
N ASP A 24 -1.79 5.31 4.33
CA ASP A 24 -1.98 6.52 3.51
C ASP A 24 -2.95 6.29 2.32
N LEU A 25 -3.20 5.01 1.98
CA LEU A 25 -4.21 4.62 0.99
C LEU A 25 -5.62 4.62 1.58
N VAL A 26 -5.75 4.49 2.90
CA VAL A 26 -7.04 4.47 3.61
C VAL A 26 -7.37 5.87 4.15
N THR A 27 -6.35 6.55 4.67
CA THR A 27 -6.47 7.86 5.30
C THR A 27 -5.56 8.83 4.57
N GLN A 28 -6.06 10.03 4.26
CA GLN A 28 -5.24 11.05 3.62
C GLN A 28 -4.01 11.37 4.49
N PRO A 29 -2.78 11.20 3.97
CA PRO A 29 -1.59 11.63 4.68
C PRO A 29 -1.51 13.16 4.71
N GLY A 30 -1.00 13.70 5.82
CA GLY A 30 -0.83 15.13 5.99
C GLY A 30 0.09 15.71 4.91
N GLY A 31 -0.42 16.70 4.16
CA GLY A 31 0.35 17.36 3.10
C GLY A 31 0.29 16.69 1.72
N SER A 32 -0.52 15.64 1.53
CA SER A 32 -0.82 15.14 0.17
C SER A 32 -1.83 16.02 -0.54
N SER A 33 -1.32 17.03 -1.25
CA SER A 33 -2.06 17.75 -2.28
C SER A 33 -2.41 16.79 -3.43
N GLY A 34 -3.67 16.75 -3.84
CA GLY A 34 -4.13 15.88 -4.93
C GLY A 34 -4.69 14.52 -4.50
N TRP A 35 -4.72 14.20 -3.20
CA TRP A 35 -5.35 12.96 -2.73
C TRP A 35 -6.86 12.96 -3.04
N LEU A 36 -7.34 11.97 -3.79
CA LEU A 36 -8.72 11.93 -4.31
C LEU A 36 -9.67 11.03 -3.50
N GLY A 37 -9.17 10.31 -2.50
CA GLY A 37 -10.01 9.48 -1.65
C GLY A 37 -9.28 8.26 -1.12
N PRO A 38 -9.95 7.45 -0.28
CA PRO A 38 -9.41 6.18 0.14
C PRO A 38 -9.28 5.26 -1.08
N TYR A 39 -8.05 4.99 -1.49
CA TYR A 39 -7.68 4.04 -2.55
C TYR A 39 -7.85 2.59 -2.07
N ALA A 40 -7.72 2.35 -0.77
CA ALA A 40 -7.84 1.05 -0.13
C ALA A 40 -8.80 1.09 1.07
N LYS A 41 -9.32 -0.08 1.45
CA LYS A 41 -9.98 -0.31 2.73
C LYS A 41 -8.97 -0.87 3.74
N PRO A 42 -9.19 -0.67 5.06
CA PRO A 42 -8.32 -1.27 6.10
C PRO A 42 -8.17 -2.78 5.95
N ALA A 43 -9.26 -3.47 5.55
CA ALA A 43 -9.26 -4.91 5.32
C ALA A 43 -8.38 -5.33 4.13
N GLU A 44 -8.11 -4.44 3.17
CA GLU A 44 -7.23 -4.72 2.02
C GLU A 44 -5.75 -4.50 2.34
N LEU A 45 -5.42 -3.89 3.49
CA LEU A 45 -4.04 -3.74 3.95
C LEU A 45 -3.51 -5.01 4.63
N ASN A 46 -4.40 -5.94 4.92
CA ASN A 46 -4.07 -7.23 5.49
C ASN A 46 -4.20 -8.31 4.43
N ASP A 47 -3.36 -9.34 4.52
CA ASP A 47 -3.46 -10.52 3.68
C ASP A 47 -4.62 -11.43 4.12
N PRO A 48 -4.96 -12.48 3.34
CA PRO A 48 -6.07 -13.37 3.64
C PRO A 48 -6.00 -14.10 4.99
N TRP A 49 -4.83 -14.15 5.64
CA TRP A 49 -4.61 -14.74 6.96
C TRP A 49 -4.68 -13.71 8.09
N GLY A 50 -4.90 -12.43 7.75
CA GLY A 50 -5.07 -11.35 8.70
C GLY A 50 -3.77 -10.69 9.15
N HIS A 51 -2.63 -11.02 8.54
CA HIS A 51 -1.40 -10.28 8.80
C HIS A 51 -1.33 -9.02 7.95
N THR A 52 -0.80 -7.94 8.53
CA THR A 52 -0.57 -6.69 7.82
C THR A 52 0.50 -6.89 6.75
N ILE A 53 0.22 -6.44 5.53
CA ILE A 53 1.19 -6.50 4.44
C ILE A 53 2.33 -5.53 4.75
N GLU A 54 3.56 -6.03 4.72
CA GLU A 54 4.75 -5.21 4.83
C GLU A 54 4.94 -4.43 3.53
N TYR A 55 5.05 -3.11 3.66
CA TYR A 55 5.26 -2.21 2.53
C TYR A 55 6.58 -1.47 2.72
N ARG A 56 7.37 -1.40 1.65
CA ARG A 56 8.65 -0.69 1.63
C ARG A 56 8.73 0.19 0.40
N ALA A 57 9.03 1.47 0.57
CA ALA A 57 9.32 2.39 -0.52
C ALA A 57 10.48 3.33 -0.12
N PRO A 58 11.53 3.46 -0.96
CA PRO A 58 11.76 2.72 -2.20
C PRO A 58 12.02 1.22 -1.96
N GLY A 59 11.64 0.38 -2.91
CA GLY A 59 11.88 -1.07 -2.87
C GLY A 59 13.27 -1.49 -3.37
N ASP A 60 13.58 -2.78 -3.29
CA ASP A 60 14.81 -3.36 -3.82
C ASP A 60 14.68 -3.59 -5.33
N GLY A 61 15.25 -2.70 -6.13
CA GLY A 61 15.18 -2.76 -7.59
C GLY A 61 13.83 -2.37 -8.21
N GLN A 62 12.84 -1.99 -7.39
CA GLN A 62 11.51 -1.55 -7.82
C GLN A 62 11.03 -0.33 -7.02
N PRO A 63 9.99 0.41 -7.49
CA PRO A 63 9.52 1.62 -6.81
C PRO A 63 9.05 1.36 -5.38
N PHE A 64 8.44 0.20 -5.13
CA PHE A 64 8.03 -0.26 -3.82
C PHE A 64 7.95 -1.79 -3.78
N ASP A 65 8.09 -2.37 -2.58
CA ASP A 65 7.85 -3.78 -2.32
C ASP A 65 6.58 -3.98 -1.48
N LEU A 66 5.86 -5.06 -1.77
CA LEU A 66 4.77 -5.58 -0.97
C LEU A 66 5.08 -7.00 -0.56
N ILE A 67 5.20 -7.22 0.75
CA ILE A 67 5.61 -8.48 1.34
C ILE A 67 4.46 -8.99 2.22
N SER A 68 3.89 -10.13 1.86
CA SER A 68 2.90 -10.81 2.71
C SER A 68 3.59 -11.89 3.52
N LEU A 69 3.22 -11.99 4.80
CA LEU A 69 3.72 -13.03 5.70
C LEU A 69 3.08 -14.41 5.42
N GLY A 70 2.04 -14.46 4.57
CA GLY A 70 1.36 -15.70 4.22
C GLY A 70 0.77 -16.44 5.43
N LYS A 71 0.36 -17.70 5.17
CA LYS A 71 -0.22 -18.57 6.20
C LYS A 71 0.73 -18.87 7.35
N ASP A 72 2.03 -18.98 7.05
CA ASP A 72 3.05 -19.45 8.00
C ASP A 72 3.69 -18.28 8.79
N GLY A 73 3.24 -17.04 8.58
CA GLY A 73 3.76 -15.86 9.26
C GLY A 73 5.18 -15.49 8.83
N ARG A 74 5.63 -15.97 7.67
CA ARG A 74 6.96 -15.71 7.10
C ARG A 74 6.83 -15.29 5.65
N PRO A 75 7.58 -14.26 5.22
CA PRO A 75 7.65 -13.92 3.81
C PRO A 75 8.19 -15.13 3.04
N GLY A 76 7.43 -15.57 2.03
CA GLY A 76 7.78 -16.66 1.12
C GLY A 76 8.51 -16.15 -0.10
#